data_AF-A0A9P8RHJ4-F1
#
_entry.id   AF-A0A9P8RHJ4-F1
#
_cell.length_a   1.000
_cell.length_b   1.000
_cell.length_c   1.000
_cell.angle_alpha   90.00
_cell.angle_beta   90.00
_cell.angle_gamma   90.00
#
_symmetry.space_group_name_H-M   'P 1'
#
loop_
_entity.id
_entity.type
_entity.pdbx_description
1 polymer ?
#
loop_
_entity_poly.entity_id
_entity_poly.type
_entity_poly.pdbx_seq_one_letter_code
_entity_poly.pdbx_strand_id
1 'polypeptide(L)'
;LKPNRSNFQPTLDKLMKNLKYYVKEGAYSDLVKLEEALDNIESSELSNMFKRTKYLTPTRSHPSVFNKPPFETITSLMLAPLDKIGDMLRRWP
;
A
#
# COMPACT_ATOMS: atom_id res chain seq x y z
N LEU A 1 5.41 -6.27 17.52
CA LEU A 1 5.77 -7.56 18.17
C LEU A 1 7.30 -7.64 18.23
N LYS A 2 7.89 -8.14 19.33
CA LYS A 2 9.34 -8.33 19.40
C LYS A 2 9.69 -9.72 18.84
N PRO A 3 10.78 -9.88 18.04
CA PRO A 3 11.16 -11.16 17.43
C PRO A 3 11.40 -12.28 18.45
N ASN A 4 11.77 -11.93 19.68
CA ASN A 4 12.08 -12.86 20.76
C ASN A 4 10.84 -13.40 21.52
N ARG A 5 9.62 -13.02 21.12
CA ARG A 5 8.39 -13.53 21.73
C ARG A 5 7.94 -14.80 21.01
N SER A 6 7.53 -15.82 21.77
CA SER A 6 7.10 -17.12 21.23
C SER A 6 5.92 -17.03 20.23
N ASN A 7 5.10 -15.98 20.33
CA ASN A 7 3.99 -15.73 19.43
C ASN A 7 4.36 -14.96 18.15
N PHE A 8 5.61 -14.50 18.01
CA PHE A 8 6.05 -13.72 16.85
C PHE A 8 5.94 -14.54 15.55
N GLN A 9 6.61 -15.70 15.51
CA GLN A 9 6.66 -16.55 14.33
C GLN A 9 5.26 -17.06 13.91
N PRO A 10 4.42 -17.61 14.81
CA PRO A 10 3.06 -18.02 14.45
C PRO A 10 2.20 -16.87 13.90
N THR A 11 2.35 -15.66 14.46
CA THR A 11 1.60 -14.49 14.00
C THR A 11 2.06 -14.05 12.61
N LEU A 12 3.38 -14.05 12.38
CA LEU A 12 3.96 -13.71 11.08
C LEU A 12 3.52 -14.71 10.00
N ASP A 13 3.54 -16.00 10.32
CA ASP A 13 3.12 -17.05 9.38
C ASP A 13 1.64 -16.93 9.03
N LYS A 14 0.79 -16.66 10.03
CA LYS A 14 -0.64 -16.42 9.80
C LYS A 14 -0.87 -15.19 8.91
N LEU A 15 -0.19 -14.08 9.19
CA LEU A 15 -0.27 -12.87 8.37
C LEU A 15 0.16 -13.16 6.93
N MET A 16 1.28 -13.84 6.77
CA MET A 16 1.86 -14.10 5.46
C MET A 16 1.03 -15.11 4.65
N LYS A 17 0.42 -16.08 5.32
CA LYS A 17 -0.57 -16.98 4.71
C LYS A 17 -1.78 -16.20 4.17
N ASN A 18 -2.35 -15.32 4.99
CA ASN A 18 -3.49 -14.50 4.56
C ASN A 18 -3.12 -13.56 3.41
N LEU A 19 -1.96 -12.90 3.49
CA LEU A 19 -1.48 -12.03 2.41
C LEU A 19 -1.33 -12.79 1.09
N LYS A 20 -0.68 -13.97 1.12
CA LYS A 20 -0.50 -14.81 -0.07
C LYS A 20 -1.83 -15.21 -0.70
N TYR A 21 -2.82 -15.56 0.13
CA TYR A 21 -4.17 -15.88 -0.34
C TYR A 21 -4.78 -14.70 -1.09
N TYR A 22 -4.86 -13.52 -0.47
CA TYR A 22 -5.50 -12.36 -1.11
C TYR A 22 -4.74 -11.82 -2.31
N VAL A 23 -3.40 -11.87 -2.33
CA VAL A 23 -2.62 -11.51 -3.53
C VAL A 23 -2.94 -12.46 -4.69
N LYS A 24 -3.07 -13.76 -4.41
CA LYS A 24 -3.43 -14.75 -5.41
C LYS A 24 -4.84 -14.52 -5.94
N GLU A 25 -5.83 -14.41 -5.05
CA GLU A 25 -7.23 -14.14 -5.45
C GLU A 25 -7.35 -12.83 -6.22
N GLY A 26 -6.70 -11.76 -5.74
CA GLY A 26 -6.68 -10.48 -6.42
C GLY A 26 -6.09 -10.56 -7.82
N ALA A 27 -5.01 -11.32 -8.01
CA ALA A 27 -4.37 -11.46 -9.31
C ALA A 27 -5.18 -12.32 -10.30
N TYR A 28 -5.73 -13.45 -9.86
CA TYR A 28 -6.35 -14.43 -10.76
C TYR A 28 -7.86 -14.26 -10.94
N SER A 29 -8.57 -13.67 -9.98
CA SER A 29 -10.01 -13.41 -10.08
C SER A 29 -10.28 -11.93 -10.33
N ASP A 30 -9.80 -11.07 -9.44
CA ASP A 30 -10.33 -9.71 -9.36
C ASP A 30 -9.77 -8.82 -10.48
N LEU A 31 -8.47 -8.93 -10.77
CA LEU A 31 -7.87 -8.23 -11.91
C LEU A 31 -8.43 -8.71 -13.24
N VAL A 32 -8.70 -10.01 -13.41
CA VAL A 32 -9.26 -10.53 -14.66
C VAL A 32 -10.65 -9.94 -14.90
N LYS A 33 -11.53 -9.95 -13.89
CA LYS A 33 -12.86 -9.34 -13.98
C LYS A 33 -12.80 -7.83 -14.23
N LEU A 34 -11.80 -7.16 -13.65
CA LEU A 34 -11.61 -5.72 -13.84
C LEU A 34 -11.20 -5.40 -15.29
N GLU A 35 -10.27 -6.17 -15.86
CA GLU A 35 -9.86 -6.01 -17.26
C GLU A 35 -10.97 -6.41 -18.25
N GLU A 36 -11.81 -7.39 -17.91
CA GLU A 36 -12.99 -7.75 -18.72
C GLU A 36 -14.08 -6.66 -18.71
N ALA A 37 -14.16 -5.86 -17.65
CA ALA A 37 -15.20 -4.85 -17.46
C ALA A 37 -14.80 -3.45 -17.94
N LEU A 38 -13.53 -3.18 -18.18
CA LEU A 38 -13.01 -1.87 -18.56
C LEU A 38 -12.59 -1.84 -20.03
N ASP A 39 -12.94 -0.75 -20.71
CA ASP A 39 -12.36 -0.46 -22.01
C ASP A 39 -10.91 0.02 -21.89
N ASN A 40 -10.09 -0.18 -22.93
CA ASN A 40 -8.67 0.21 -22.93
C ASN A 40 -8.43 1.70 -22.60
N ILE A 41 -9.35 2.58 -23.00
CA ILE A 41 -9.26 4.02 -22.72
C ILE A 41 -9.51 4.26 -21.22
N GLU A 42 -10.56 3.68 -20.65
CA GLU A 42 -10.91 3.80 -19.23
C GLU A 42 -9.82 3.21 -18.33
N SER A 43 -9.26 2.06 -18.72
CA SER A 43 -8.12 1.42 -18.02
C SER A 43 -6.89 2.34 -17.97
N SER A 44 -6.58 3.02 -19.08
CA SER A 44 -5.47 3.99 -19.16
C SER A 44 -5.71 5.21 -18.26
N GLU A 45 -6.94 5.74 -18.25
CA GLU A 45 -7.30 6.87 -17.40
C GLU A 45 -7.23 6.52 -15.91
N LEU A 46 -7.80 5.37 -15.51
CA LEU A 46 -7.74 4.86 -14.15
C LEU A 46 -6.30 4.59 -13.70
N SER A 47 -5.45 4.04 -14.58
CA SER A 47 -4.02 3.85 -14.30
C SER A 47 -3.32 5.18 -14.03
N ASN A 48 -3.63 6.23 -14.79
CA ASN A 48 -3.06 7.56 -14.59
C ASN A 48 -3.54 8.20 -13.29
N MET A 49 -4.83 8.05 -12.94
CA MET A 49 -5.37 8.49 -11.65
C MET A 49 -4.72 7.74 -10.50
N PHE A 50 -4.60 6.41 -10.60
CA PHE A 50 -3.96 5.57 -9.59
C PHE A 50 -2.50 5.98 -9.37
N LYS A 51 -1.74 6.25 -10.45
CA LYS A 51 -0.36 6.76 -10.36
C LYS A 51 -0.31 8.06 -9.58
N ARG A 52 -1.18 9.04 -9.90
CA ARG A 52 -1.26 10.32 -9.18
C ARG A 52 -1.56 10.13 -7.71
N THR A 53 -2.53 9.27 -7.36
CA THR A 53 -2.86 8.95 -5.98
C THR A 53 -1.71 8.25 -5.25
N LYS A 54 -0.97 7.37 -5.92
CA LYS A 54 0.24 6.73 -5.39
C LYS A 54 1.37 7.73 -5.09
N TYR A 55 1.38 8.92 -5.68
CA TYR A 55 2.30 9.98 -5.25
C TYR A 55 1.96 10.53 -3.86
N LEU A 56 0.70 10.41 -3.43
CA LEU A 56 0.21 10.86 -2.13
C LEU A 56 0.23 9.77 -1.06
N THR A 57 0.77 8.59 -1.35
CA THR A 57 0.95 7.55 -0.33
C THR A 57 2.27 7.77 0.41
N PRO A 58 2.30 7.70 1.76
CA PRO A 58 3.53 7.85 2.54
C PRO A 58 4.64 6.89 2.09
N THR A 59 5.88 7.36 2.05
CA THR A 59 7.05 6.53 1.67
C THR A 59 7.58 5.67 2.81
N ARG A 60 7.24 6.02 4.06
CA ARG A 60 7.59 5.26 5.27
C ARG A 60 6.37 4.99 6.13
N SER A 61 6.36 3.83 6.78
CA SER A 61 5.48 3.59 7.92
C SER A 61 5.95 4.46 9.07
N HIS A 62 5.26 5.59 9.32
CA HIS A 62 5.60 6.44 10.46
C HIS A 62 5.26 5.70 11.77
N PRO A 63 6.14 5.69 12.79
CA PRO A 63 5.92 4.95 14.05
C PRO A 63 4.70 5.42 14.86
N SER A 64 4.14 6.58 14.55
CA SER A 64 2.92 7.11 15.17
C SER A 64 1.61 6.71 14.46
N VAL A 65 1.66 5.88 13.41
CA VAL A 65 0.45 5.31 12.78
C VAL A 65 -0.11 4.22 13.69
N PHE A 66 -0.66 4.67 14.82
CA PHE A 66 -1.52 3.89 15.70
C PHE A 66 -2.65 3.33 14.86
N ASN A 67 -2.62 2.02 14.59
CA ASN A 67 -3.75 1.08 14.46
C ASN A 67 -5.06 1.58 13.79
N LYS A 68 -4.99 2.51 12.84
CA LYS A 68 -6.13 3.06 12.10
C LYS A 68 -5.89 2.89 10.59
N PRO A 69 -6.93 2.60 9.81
CA PRO A 69 -6.80 2.35 8.38
C PRO A 69 -6.18 3.57 7.66
N PRO A 70 -5.34 3.36 6.62
CA PRO A 70 -4.44 4.36 6.06
C PRO A 70 -5.09 5.53 5.29
N PHE A 71 -6.38 5.82 5.52
CA PHE A 71 -7.13 6.89 4.87
C PHE A 71 -7.99 7.73 5.83
N GLU A 72 -7.98 7.46 7.14
CA GLU A 72 -8.82 8.21 8.09
C GLU A 72 -8.24 9.54 8.57
N THR A 73 -6.94 9.81 8.35
CA THR A 73 -6.32 11.05 8.85
C THR A 73 -5.91 11.94 7.68
N ILE A 74 -6.58 13.08 7.51
CA ILE A 74 -6.22 14.14 6.53
C ILE A 74 -4.72 14.50 6.63
N THR A 75 -4.12 14.33 7.81
CA THR A 75 -2.70 14.53 8.04
C THR A 75 -1.80 13.55 7.26
N SER A 76 -2.18 12.28 7.07
CA SER A 76 -1.36 11.33 6.30
C SER A 76 -1.38 11.63 4.80
N LEU A 77 -2.49 12.16 4.28
CA LEU A 77 -2.59 12.63 2.90
C LEU A 77 -1.75 13.90 2.68
N MET A 78 -1.74 14.81 3.66
CA MET A 78 -0.99 16.07 3.59
C MET A 78 0.53 15.90 3.78
N LEU A 79 0.95 14.93 4.60
CA LEU A 79 2.37 14.71 4.91
C LEU A 79 3.06 13.76 3.93
N ALA A 80 2.33 12.92 3.21
CA ALA A 80 2.90 11.97 2.26
C ALA A 80 3.73 12.61 1.11
N PRO A 81 3.33 13.77 0.53
CA PRO A 81 4.18 14.46 -0.44
C PRO A 81 5.48 14.99 0.17
N LEU A 82 5.44 15.46 1.43
CA LEU A 82 6.61 16.01 2.13
C LEU A 82 7.62 14.91 2.49
N ASP A 83 7.15 13.76 2.97
CA ASP A 83 7.98 12.58 3.24
C ASP A 83 8.68 12.09 1.96
N LYS A 84 7.98 12.12 0.82
CA LYS A 84 8.55 11.72 -0.48
C LYS A 84 9.64 12.67 -0.96
N ILE A 85 9.49 13.98 -0.76
CA ILE A 85 10.51 14.98 -1.10
C ILE A 85 11.72 14.84 -0.17
N GLY A 86 11.49 14.66 1.14
CA GLY A 86 12.56 14.41 2.11
C GLY A 86 13.38 13.16 1.78
N ASP A 87 12.73 12.09 1.32
CA ASP A 87 13.41 10.87 0.87
C ASP A 87 14.19 11.04 -0.44
N MET A 88 13.69 11.87 -1.37
CA MET A 88 14.43 12.19 -2.60
C MET A 88 15.68 13.02 -2.30
N LEU A 89 15.60 13.99 -1.39
CA LEU A 89 16.74 14.82 -0.97
C LEU A 89 17.78 14.01 -0.19
N ARG A 90 17.35 13.05 0.64
CA ARG A 90 18.27 12.18 1.40
C ARG A 90 18.98 11.12 0.54
N ARG A 91 18.45 10.83 -0.65
CA ARG A 91 19.05 9.91 -1.64
C ARG A 91 19.96 10.63 -2.64
N TRP A 92 20.03 11.97 -2.59
CA TRP A 92 21.00 12.74 -3.37
C TRP A 92 22.40 12.62 -2.72
N PRO A 93 23.49 12.48 -3.49
CA PRO A 93 24.85 12.43 -2.95
C PRO A 93 25.25 13.71 -2.21
#